data_AF-A0A2V8PU34-F1
#
_entry.id   AF-A0A2V8PU34-F1
#
_cell.length_a   1.000
_cell.length_b   1.000
_cell.length_c   1.000
_cell.angle_alpha   90.00
_cell.angle_beta   90.00
_cell.angle_gamma   90.00
#
_symmetry.space_group_name_H-M   'P 1'
#
loop_
_entity.id
_entity.type
_entity.pdbx_description
1 polymer ?
#
loop_
_entity_poly.entity_id
_entity_poly.type
_entity_poly.pdbx_seq_one_letter_code
_entity_poly.pdbx_strand_id
1 'polypeptide(L)'
;MAADETTLSIERVKEESPWVGVIVLVVFLLVLWGIGRGLVAWVREYRNGPPPVIALSAYFADDSGNPVTKEDTPSHLKIVGQISRTSKALADGKVRLTVGTLDQAFQQTIIVDLKDGNFGSEDAALRKLDPGDQIYVKAEVLSAELSETPSEELYLNTKPPKITSDTLWEIVIGFLVVVFMVFFYAFTGKKTPLKNRTAIIFSYCVIGIFLILPLLAPVLLVPNDRRGMIAKPVGLVLTRIGSPQ
;
A
#
# COMPACT_ATOMS: atom_id res chain seq x y z
N MET A 1 -45.58 59.64 -37.85
CA MET A 1 -44.82 58.84 -38.84
C MET A 1 -43.81 58.02 -38.06
N ALA A 2 -43.87 56.71 -38.24
CA ALA A 2 -43.23 55.69 -37.42
C ALA A 2 -41.70 55.72 -37.54
N ALA A 3 -41.02 55.58 -36.41
CA ALA A 3 -39.62 55.13 -36.34
C ALA A 3 -39.61 53.86 -35.49
N ASP A 4 -39.83 52.78 -36.22
CA ASP A 4 -39.54 51.37 -35.98
C ASP A 4 -38.74 51.03 -34.71
N GLU A 5 -39.43 50.45 -33.73
CA GLU A 5 -38.83 49.68 -32.63
C GLU A 5 -38.25 48.38 -33.19
N THR A 6 -37.06 48.47 -33.78
CA THR A 6 -36.28 47.28 -34.16
C THR A 6 -35.73 46.64 -32.89
N THR A 7 -36.52 45.69 -32.39
CA THR A 7 -36.13 44.47 -31.69
C THR A 7 -34.63 44.17 -31.75
N LEU A 8 -33.87 44.72 -30.80
CA LEU A 8 -32.55 44.23 -30.42
C LEU A 8 -32.74 42.96 -29.60
N SER A 9 -33.11 41.88 -30.27
CA SER A 9 -32.88 40.53 -29.79
C SER A 9 -31.38 40.28 -29.79
N ILE A 10 -30.68 40.82 -28.78
CA ILE A 10 -29.33 40.39 -28.43
C ILE A 10 -29.49 38.96 -27.91
N GLU A 11 -29.35 38.03 -28.84
CA GLU A 11 -29.09 36.63 -28.61
C GLU A 11 -27.90 36.56 -27.65
N ARG A 12 -28.19 36.38 -26.35
CA ARG A 12 -27.16 36.17 -25.33
C ARG A 12 -26.52 34.83 -25.65
N VAL A 13 -25.48 34.85 -26.49
CA VAL A 13 -24.54 33.75 -26.65
C VAL A 13 -24.10 33.40 -25.23
N LYS A 14 -24.55 32.22 -24.78
CA LYS A 14 -24.24 31.68 -23.47
C LYS A 14 -22.77 31.34 -23.49
N GLU A 15 -21.94 32.32 -23.15
CA GLU A 15 -20.49 32.22 -23.08
C GLU A 15 -20.16 31.07 -22.10
N GLU A 16 -19.87 29.90 -22.67
CA GLU A 16 -19.51 28.72 -21.89
C GLU A 16 -18.21 29.04 -21.17
N SER A 17 -18.27 29.02 -19.84
CA SER A 17 -17.14 29.42 -19.02
C SER A 17 -15.91 28.58 -19.41
N PRO A 18 -14.77 29.19 -19.76
CA PRO A 18 -13.59 28.47 -20.26
C PRO A 18 -13.07 27.41 -19.28
N TRP A 19 -13.40 27.57 -18.00
CA TRP A 19 -13.10 26.63 -16.93
C TRP A 19 -13.88 25.33 -17.00
N VAL A 20 -15.07 25.30 -17.60
CA VAL A 20 -15.83 24.07 -17.83
C VAL A 20 -15.05 23.15 -18.77
N GLY A 21 -14.44 23.72 -19.81
CA GLY A 21 -13.56 22.97 -20.72
C GLY A 21 -12.35 22.38 -20.00
N VAL A 22 -11.73 23.14 -19.10
CA VAL A 22 -10.56 22.67 -18.31
C VAL A 22 -10.95 21.56 -17.34
N ILE A 23 -12.07 21.70 -16.63
CA ILE A 23 -12.54 20.68 -15.67
C ILE A 23 -12.91 19.40 -16.41
N VAL A 24 -13.64 19.51 -17.52
CA VAL A 24 -13.98 18.36 -18.37
C VAL A 24 -12.71 17.69 -18.91
N LEU A 25 -11.70 18.45 -19.32
CA LEU A 25 -10.42 17.92 -19.77
C LEU A 25 -9.69 17.15 -18.66
N VAL A 26 -9.64 17.70 -17.44
CA VAL A 26 -8.99 17.03 -16.30
C VAL A 26 -9.71 15.74 -15.94
N VAL A 27 -11.05 15.75 -15.87
CA VAL A 27 -11.84 14.54 -15.63
C VAL A 27 -11.62 13.52 -16.75
N PHE A 28 -11.61 13.97 -18.00
CA PHE A 28 -11.36 13.12 -19.16
C PHE A 28 -9.96 12.50 -19.14
N LEU A 29 -8.93 13.26 -18.76
CA LEU A 29 -7.57 12.75 -18.58
C LEU A 29 -7.46 11.75 -17.43
N LEU A 30 -8.17 11.97 -16.32
CA LEU A 30 -8.24 11.01 -15.20
C LEU A 30 -8.95 9.72 -15.61
N VAL A 31 -10.03 9.82 -16.38
CA VAL A 31 -10.75 8.67 -16.93
C VAL A 31 -9.87 7.91 -17.93
N LEU A 32 -9.20 8.60 -18.85
CA LEU A 32 -8.25 7.98 -19.79
C LEU A 32 -7.08 7.32 -19.06
N TRP A 33 -6.58 7.93 -17.99
CA TRP A 33 -5.52 7.38 -17.16
C TRP A 33 -5.98 6.12 -16.40
N GLY A 34 -7.20 6.14 -15.85
CA GLY A 34 -7.82 4.98 -15.21
C GLY A 34 -8.07 3.83 -16.19
N ILE A 35 -8.63 4.14 -17.37
CA ILE A 35 -8.83 3.18 -18.46
C ILE A 35 -7.48 2.63 -18.95
N GLY A 36 -6.47 3.48 -19.11
CA GLY A 36 -5.13 3.09 -19.50
C GLY A 36 -4.48 2.13 -18.51
N ARG A 37 -4.62 2.38 -17.21
CA ARG A 37 -4.18 1.42 -16.16
C ARG A 37 -4.95 0.10 -16.22
N GLY A 38 -6.27 0.15 -16.43
CA GLY A 38 -7.10 -1.05 -16.61
C GLY A 38 -6.68 -1.87 -17.83
N LEU A 39 -6.39 -1.21 -18.96
CA LEU A 39 -5.92 -1.84 -20.19
C LEU A 39 -4.52 -2.43 -20.05
N VAL A 40 -3.61 -1.75 -19.36
CA VAL A 40 -2.27 -2.27 -19.05
C VAL A 40 -2.36 -3.49 -18.13
N ALA A 41 -3.20 -3.44 -17.10
CA ALA A 41 -3.45 -4.58 -16.22
C ALA A 41 -4.06 -5.77 -16.99
N TRP A 42 -5.01 -5.51 -17.88
CA TRP A 42 -5.65 -6.54 -18.71
C TRP A 42 -4.69 -7.16 -19.73
N VAL A 43 -3.88 -6.36 -20.44
CA VAL A 43 -2.87 -6.87 -21.38
C VAL A 43 -1.78 -7.66 -20.64
N ARG A 44 -1.42 -7.24 -19.43
CA ARG A 44 -0.45 -7.93 -18.57
C ARG A 44 -0.96 -9.29 -18.14
N GLU A 45 -2.21 -9.38 -17.69
CA GLU A 45 -2.89 -10.64 -17.35
C GLU A 45 -2.96 -11.58 -18.56
N TYR A 46 -3.29 -11.04 -19.75
CA TYR A 46 -3.45 -11.83 -20.97
C TYR A 46 -2.11 -12.33 -21.55
N ARG A 47 -1.02 -11.56 -21.42
CA ARG A 47 0.33 -11.96 -21.90
C ARG A 47 1.07 -12.86 -20.92
N ASN A 48 0.90 -12.65 -19.62
CA ASN A 48 1.70 -13.34 -18.61
C ASN A 48 0.95 -14.50 -17.95
N GLY A 49 -0.32 -14.74 -18.29
CA GLY A 49 -1.12 -15.77 -17.62
C GLY A 49 -1.43 -15.38 -16.16
N PRO A 50 -2.21 -16.21 -15.45
CA PRO A 50 -2.67 -15.88 -14.11
C PRO A 50 -1.50 -15.64 -13.16
N PRO A 51 -1.66 -14.73 -12.18
CA PRO A 51 -0.63 -14.44 -11.21
C PRO A 51 -0.26 -15.71 -10.42
N PRO A 52 1.02 -15.89 -10.06
CA PRO A 52 1.43 -16.99 -9.20
C PRO A 52 0.74 -16.88 -7.83
N VAL A 53 0.28 -18.00 -7.29
CA VAL A 53 -0.35 -18.09 -5.98
C VAL A 53 0.68 -18.61 -4.98
N ILE A 54 0.81 -17.91 -3.87
CA ILE A 54 1.66 -18.29 -2.74
C ILE A 54 0.74 -18.77 -1.61
N ALA A 55 0.92 -20.02 -1.20
CA ALA A 55 0.33 -20.55 0.03
C ALA A 55 1.38 -20.48 1.13
N LEU A 56 1.18 -19.63 2.13
CA LEU A 56 2.11 -19.43 3.24
C LEU A 56 1.50 -19.93 4.54
N SER A 57 2.28 -20.68 5.32
CA SER A 57 1.93 -21.14 6.65
C SER A 57 3.09 -20.91 7.60
N ALA A 58 2.79 -20.49 8.82
CA ALA A 58 3.77 -20.34 9.87
C ALA A 58 3.16 -20.82 11.19
N TYR A 59 3.94 -21.54 11.98
CA TYR A 59 3.52 -22.07 13.27
C TYR A 59 4.74 -22.29 14.17
N PHE A 60 4.51 -22.30 15.48
CA PHE A 60 5.54 -22.67 16.44
C PHE A 60 5.60 -24.19 16.56
N ALA A 61 6.80 -24.76 16.49
CA ALA A 61 7.03 -26.19 16.62
C ALA A 61 7.95 -26.50 17.80
N ASP A 62 7.73 -27.63 18.47
CA ASP A 62 8.70 -28.21 19.39
C ASP A 62 9.87 -28.87 18.63
N ASP A 63 10.88 -29.35 19.35
CA ASP A 63 12.01 -30.08 18.76
C ASP A 63 11.60 -31.40 18.07
N SER A 64 10.37 -31.88 18.31
CA SER A 64 9.79 -33.04 17.64
C SER A 64 8.99 -32.68 16.38
N GLY A 65 8.87 -31.38 16.04
CA GLY A 65 8.15 -30.87 14.89
C GLY A 65 6.64 -30.72 15.08
N ASN A 66 6.12 -30.90 16.30
CA ASN A 66 4.69 -30.77 16.60
C ASN A 66 4.32 -29.31 16.88
N PRO A 67 3.13 -28.86 16.48
CA PRO A 67 2.69 -27.49 16.72
C PRO A 67 2.49 -27.22 18.22
N VAL A 68 3.03 -26.10 18.69
CA VAL A 68 2.98 -25.64 20.08
C VAL A 68 2.24 -24.32 20.16
N THR A 69 1.38 -24.16 21.16
CA THR A 69 0.60 -22.93 21.41
C THR A 69 0.84 -22.33 22.78
N LYS A 70 1.66 -22.96 23.63
CA LYS A 70 1.95 -22.52 25.00
C LYS A 70 3.32 -21.84 25.06
N GLU A 71 3.40 -20.71 25.76
CA GLU A 71 4.62 -19.91 25.90
C GLU A 71 5.74 -20.65 26.67
N ASP A 72 5.40 -21.49 27.65
CA ASP A 72 6.39 -22.15 28.51
C ASP A 72 7.13 -23.34 27.87
N THR A 73 6.77 -23.72 26.64
CA THR A 73 7.37 -24.86 25.96
C THR A 73 8.49 -24.38 25.03
N PRO A 74 9.71 -24.96 25.09
CA PRO A 74 10.75 -24.68 24.12
C PRO A 74 10.21 -24.90 22.71
N SER A 75 10.15 -23.82 21.93
CA SER A 75 9.57 -23.85 20.60
C SER A 75 10.34 -22.92 19.66
N HIS A 76 10.19 -23.14 18.37
CA HIS A 76 10.78 -22.32 17.34
C HIS A 76 9.77 -22.06 16.23
N LEU A 77 9.86 -20.87 15.62
CA LEU A 77 9.01 -20.52 14.50
C LEU A 77 9.42 -21.30 13.25
N LYS A 78 8.49 -22.07 12.71
CA LYS A 78 8.62 -22.80 11.46
C LYS A 78 7.75 -22.14 10.41
N ILE A 79 8.36 -21.79 9.28
CA ILE A 79 7.68 -21.15 8.14
C ILE A 79 7.77 -22.10 6.96
N VAL A 80 6.64 -22.39 6.33
CA VAL A 80 6.56 -23.25 5.15
C VAL A 80 5.65 -22.58 4.13
N GLY A 81 6.00 -22.67 2.87
CA GLY A 81 5.09 -22.25 1.82
C GLY A 81 5.29 -22.96 0.51
N GLN A 82 4.28 -22.80 -0.34
CA GLN A 82 4.23 -23.37 -1.67
C GLN A 82 3.86 -22.30 -2.68
N ILE A 83 4.48 -22.34 -3.85
CA ILE A 83 4.28 -21.40 -4.95
C ILE A 83 3.87 -22.20 -6.18
N SER A 84 2.73 -21.83 -6.75
CA SER A 84 2.21 -22.46 -7.95
C SER A 84 1.74 -21.41 -8.94
N ARG A 85 1.89 -21.70 -10.23
CA ARG A 85 1.38 -20.87 -11.33
C ARG A 85 0.66 -21.77 -12.32
N THR A 86 -0.60 -21.48 -12.61
CA THR A 86 -1.42 -22.28 -13.54
C THR A 86 -1.36 -23.77 -13.20
N SER A 87 -1.47 -24.10 -11.90
CA SER A 87 -1.42 -25.48 -11.37
C SER A 87 -0.09 -26.22 -11.56
N LYS A 88 0.99 -25.53 -11.95
CA LYS A 88 2.35 -26.06 -12.00
C LYS A 88 3.21 -25.44 -10.90
N ALA A 89 3.97 -26.27 -10.20
CA ALA A 89 4.97 -25.80 -9.25
C ALA A 89 6.07 -25.01 -9.99
N LEU A 90 6.51 -23.91 -9.39
CA LEU A 90 7.63 -23.14 -9.93
C LEU A 90 8.94 -23.92 -9.71
N ALA A 91 9.75 -24.09 -10.75
CA ALA A 91 10.91 -24.99 -10.69
C ALA A 91 11.94 -24.53 -9.66
N ASP A 92 12.53 -23.35 -9.85
CA ASP A 92 13.61 -22.84 -9.00
C ASP A 92 13.50 -21.33 -8.77
N GLY A 93 14.01 -20.89 -7.62
CA GLY A 93 14.10 -19.49 -7.26
C GLY A 93 14.62 -19.25 -5.86
N LYS A 94 14.49 -18.03 -5.38
CA LYS A 94 14.75 -17.64 -4.01
C LYS A 94 13.52 -16.98 -3.42
N VAL A 95 13.25 -17.20 -2.15
CA VAL A 95 12.19 -16.54 -1.40
C VAL A 95 12.85 -15.67 -0.34
N ARG A 96 12.58 -14.37 -0.39
CA ARG A 96 12.93 -13.45 0.68
C ARG A 96 11.82 -13.48 1.70
N LEU A 97 12.11 -14.02 2.88
CA LEU A 97 11.19 -14.01 4.01
C LEU A 97 11.59 -12.88 4.96
N THR A 98 10.67 -11.97 5.21
CA THR A 98 10.81 -10.94 6.25
C THR A 98 9.88 -11.30 7.40
N VAL A 99 10.47 -11.55 8.56
CA VAL A 99 9.75 -11.87 9.79
C VAL A 99 9.95 -10.71 10.76
N GLY A 100 8.88 -10.21 11.34
CA GLY A 100 8.96 -9.16 12.35
C GLY A 100 7.82 -9.22 13.35
N THR A 101 7.99 -8.56 14.49
CA THR A 101 6.91 -8.33 15.45
C THR A 101 6.20 -7.02 15.12
N LEU A 102 4.90 -6.93 15.41
CA LEU A 102 4.11 -5.72 15.12
C LEU A 102 4.58 -4.48 15.89
N ASP A 103 5.16 -4.67 17.07
CA ASP A 103 5.76 -3.62 17.88
C ASP A 103 7.15 -3.19 17.37
N GLN A 104 7.64 -3.80 16.29
CA GLN A 104 8.95 -3.57 15.69
C GLN A 104 10.12 -3.87 16.65
N ALA A 105 9.86 -4.62 17.74
CA ALA A 105 10.90 -5.11 18.64
C ALA A 105 11.81 -6.15 17.98
N PHE A 106 11.33 -6.85 16.95
CA PHE A 106 12.11 -7.80 16.17
C PHE A 106 11.84 -7.62 14.68
N GLN A 107 12.88 -7.64 13.86
CA GLN A 107 12.76 -7.73 12.41
C GLN A 107 13.99 -8.43 11.84
N GLN A 108 13.78 -9.49 11.08
CA GLN A 108 14.80 -10.29 10.46
C GLN A 108 14.39 -10.59 9.02
N THR A 109 15.33 -10.50 8.09
CA THR A 109 15.13 -10.94 6.71
C THR A 109 16.06 -12.10 6.41
N ILE A 110 15.49 -13.19 5.88
CA ILE A 110 16.21 -14.40 5.49
C ILE A 110 15.89 -14.75 4.04
N ILE A 111 16.84 -15.40 3.38
CA ILE A 111 16.69 -15.83 1.99
C ILE A 111 16.69 -17.35 1.99
N VAL A 112 15.62 -17.94 1.46
CA VAL A 112 15.40 -19.38 1.38
C VAL A 112 15.38 -19.80 -0.07
N ASP A 113 15.95 -20.95 -0.40
CA ASP A 113 15.86 -21.48 -1.75
C ASP A 113 14.46 -22.07 -2.00
N LEU A 114 13.90 -21.78 -3.16
CA LEU A 114 12.67 -22.38 -3.66
C LEU A 114 13.05 -23.59 -4.52
N LYS A 115 12.54 -24.76 -4.17
CA LYS A 115 12.76 -26.00 -4.92
C LYS A 115 11.43 -26.70 -5.16
N ASP A 116 11.14 -27.02 -6.41
CA ASP A 116 9.91 -27.71 -6.81
C ASP A 116 8.64 -27.02 -6.26
N GLY A 117 8.66 -25.70 -6.23
CA GLY A 117 7.57 -24.87 -5.73
C GLY A 117 7.44 -24.83 -4.21
N ASN A 118 8.31 -25.49 -3.45
CA ASN A 118 8.27 -25.49 -1.98
C ASN A 118 9.43 -24.71 -1.38
N PHE A 119 9.16 -24.01 -0.28
CA PHE A 119 10.17 -23.37 0.55
C PHE A 119 9.84 -23.56 2.03
N GLY A 120 10.87 -23.58 2.87
CA GLY A 120 10.71 -23.67 4.30
C GLY A 120 11.90 -23.14 5.05
N SER A 121 11.66 -22.61 6.25
CA SER A 121 12.71 -22.09 7.12
C SER A 121 12.46 -22.46 8.58
N GLU A 122 13.56 -22.89 9.22
CA GLU A 122 13.71 -23.11 10.66
C GLU A 122 14.97 -22.36 11.13
N ASP A 123 15.14 -21.11 10.67
CA ASP A 123 16.36 -20.33 10.91
C ASP A 123 16.56 -20.06 12.42
N ALA A 124 17.78 -20.28 12.91
CA ALA A 124 18.15 -20.07 14.30
C ALA A 124 17.94 -18.61 14.76
N ALA A 125 17.97 -17.65 13.84
CA ALA A 125 17.70 -16.24 14.13
C ALA A 125 16.26 -15.99 14.61
N LEU A 126 15.32 -16.89 14.27
CA LEU A 126 13.90 -16.78 14.64
C LEU A 126 13.57 -17.40 16.00
N ARG A 127 14.54 -18.07 16.65
CA ARG A 127 14.34 -18.72 17.98
C ARG A 127 14.10 -17.75 19.13
N LYS A 128 14.22 -16.44 18.89
CA LYS A 128 13.94 -15.38 19.86
C LYS A 128 12.46 -15.00 19.93
N LEU A 129 11.66 -15.51 19.00
CA LEU A 129 10.22 -15.25 18.94
C LEU A 129 9.49 -16.26 19.79
N ASP A 130 8.47 -15.80 20.51
CA ASP A 130 7.66 -16.63 21.40
C ASP A 130 6.25 -16.86 20.83
N PRO A 131 5.57 -17.96 21.19
CA PRO A 131 4.20 -18.24 20.73
C PRO A 131 3.16 -17.17 21.05
N GLY A 132 3.42 -16.30 22.03
CA GLY A 132 2.55 -15.17 22.38
C GLY A 132 2.77 -13.92 21.54
N ASP A 133 3.86 -13.84 20.77
CA ASP A 133 4.21 -12.66 20.01
C ASP A 133 3.25 -12.42 18.84
N GLN A 134 2.99 -11.14 18.56
CA GLN A 134 2.25 -10.70 17.38
C GLN A 134 3.20 -10.59 16.19
N ILE A 135 3.20 -11.60 15.34
CA ILE A 135 4.21 -11.77 14.29
C ILE A 135 3.61 -11.48 12.92
N TYR A 136 4.40 -10.80 12.10
CA TYR A 136 4.19 -10.54 10.69
C TYR A 136 5.25 -11.30 9.89
N VAL A 137 4.80 -12.05 8.89
CA VAL A 137 5.65 -12.77 7.95
C VAL A 137 5.30 -12.31 6.53
N LYS A 138 6.29 -11.78 5.81
CA LYS A 138 6.18 -11.47 4.39
C LYS A 138 7.05 -12.42 3.59
N ALA A 139 6.48 -13.06 2.58
CA ALA A 139 7.23 -13.86 1.62
C ALA A 139 7.24 -13.17 0.26
N GLU A 140 8.41 -12.86 -0.28
CA GLU A 140 8.60 -12.30 -1.62
C GLU A 140 9.37 -13.30 -2.49
N VAL A 141 8.81 -13.68 -3.64
CA VAL A 141 9.44 -14.66 -4.53
C VAL A 141 10.28 -13.97 -5.58
N LEU A 142 11.53 -14.42 -5.70
CA LEU A 142 12.53 -13.98 -6.65
C LEU A 142 12.84 -15.16 -7.57
N SER A 143 12.24 -15.20 -8.75
CA SER A 143 12.54 -16.22 -9.77
C SER A 143 12.70 -15.56 -11.14
N ALA A 144 13.62 -16.09 -11.95
CA ALA A 144 13.82 -15.62 -13.32
C ALA A 144 12.62 -15.92 -14.23
N GLU A 145 11.74 -16.86 -13.83
CA GLU A 145 10.51 -17.21 -14.54
C GLU A 145 9.35 -16.22 -14.29
N LEU A 146 9.54 -15.30 -13.35
CA LEU A 146 8.53 -14.32 -12.93
C LEU A 146 9.00 -12.91 -13.29
N SER A 147 8.17 -12.19 -14.05
CA SER A 147 8.41 -10.77 -14.37
C SER A 147 8.06 -9.84 -13.21
N GLU A 148 7.39 -10.35 -12.18
CA GLU A 148 7.02 -9.65 -10.96
C GLU A 148 7.47 -10.46 -9.76
N THR A 149 7.69 -9.77 -8.65
CA THR A 149 7.96 -10.39 -7.36
C THR A 149 6.64 -10.58 -6.62
N PRO A 150 5.95 -11.73 -6.76
CA PRO A 150 4.74 -11.94 -6.00
C PRO A 150 5.10 -11.94 -4.51
N SER A 151 4.22 -11.35 -3.72
CA SER A 151 4.39 -11.25 -2.28
C SER A 151 3.12 -11.65 -1.56
N GLU A 152 3.26 -12.42 -0.49
CA GLU A 152 2.17 -12.80 0.40
C GLU A 152 2.52 -12.43 1.84
N GLU A 153 1.50 -12.01 2.59
CA GLU A 153 1.63 -11.62 3.98
C GLU A 153 0.82 -12.53 4.89
N LEU A 154 1.42 -12.96 5.99
CA LEU A 154 0.77 -13.75 7.03
C LEU A 154 0.96 -13.06 8.38
N TYR A 155 -0.12 -13.00 9.15
CA TYR A 155 -0.15 -12.43 10.49
C TYR A 155 -0.48 -13.56 11.48
N LEU A 156 0.40 -13.77 12.46
CA LEU A 156 0.22 -14.73 13.55
C LEU A 156 -0.18 -14.01 14.83
N ASN A 157 -1.12 -14.61 15.56
CA ASN A 157 -1.65 -14.09 16.83
C ASN A 157 -2.16 -12.64 16.77
N THR A 158 -2.42 -12.14 15.57
CA THR A 158 -2.88 -10.78 15.33
C THR A 158 -3.73 -10.71 14.08
N LYS A 159 -4.42 -9.58 13.90
CA LYS A 159 -5.25 -9.32 12.71
C LYS A 159 -4.45 -8.43 11.75
N PRO A 160 -4.60 -8.62 10.43
CA PRO A 160 -4.00 -7.71 9.47
C PRO A 160 -4.47 -6.27 9.75
N PRO A 161 -3.61 -5.26 9.55
CA PRO A 161 -3.99 -3.87 9.72
C PRO A 161 -5.16 -3.55 8.78
N LYS A 162 -6.24 -2.98 9.34
CA LYS A 162 -7.46 -2.63 8.59
C LYS A 162 -7.26 -1.55 7.53
N ILE A 163 -6.14 -0.83 7.61
CA ILE A 163 -5.79 0.27 6.70
C ILE A 163 -4.49 -0.14 6.01
N THR A 164 -4.60 -0.58 4.77
CA THR A 164 -3.45 -0.82 3.90
C THR A 164 -3.02 0.49 3.22
N SER A 165 -1.78 0.56 2.75
CA SER A 165 -1.25 1.74 2.04
C SER A 165 -2.11 2.14 0.84
N ASP A 166 -2.71 1.15 0.18
CA ASP A 166 -3.53 1.36 -1.01
C ASP A 166 -4.87 2.01 -0.65
N THR A 167 -5.51 1.58 0.44
CA THR A 167 -6.72 2.25 0.96
C THR A 167 -6.42 3.69 1.40
N LEU A 168 -5.26 3.93 2.00
CA LEU A 168 -4.80 5.29 2.33
C LEU A 168 -4.66 6.15 1.07
N TRP A 169 -4.06 5.62 0.01
CA TRP A 169 -3.93 6.31 -1.26
C TRP A 169 -5.28 6.64 -1.89
N GLU A 170 -6.22 5.71 -1.89
CA GLU A 170 -7.58 5.94 -2.38
C GLU A 170 -8.30 7.03 -1.58
N ILE A 171 -8.19 7.01 -0.24
CA ILE A 171 -8.76 8.04 0.64
C ILE A 171 -8.16 9.41 0.33
N VAL A 172 -6.83 9.49 0.17
CA VAL A 172 -6.12 10.74 -0.13
C VAL A 172 -6.52 11.29 -1.51
N ILE A 173 -6.57 10.43 -2.53
CA ILE A 173 -6.99 10.82 -3.88
C ILE A 173 -8.45 11.30 -3.86
N GLY A 174 -9.35 10.56 -3.22
CA GLY A 174 -10.75 10.94 -3.07
C GLY A 174 -10.90 12.30 -2.38
N PHE A 175 -10.16 12.51 -1.29
CA PHE A 175 -10.13 13.79 -0.59
C PHE A 175 -9.64 14.93 -1.49
N LEU A 176 -8.54 14.74 -2.22
CA LEU A 176 -8.01 15.74 -3.15
C LEU A 176 -9.01 16.10 -4.24
N VAL A 177 -9.69 15.11 -4.82
CA VAL A 177 -10.73 15.34 -5.85
C VAL A 177 -11.86 16.21 -5.31
N VAL A 178 -12.34 15.95 -4.09
CA VAL A 178 -13.38 16.76 -3.44
C VAL A 178 -12.88 18.19 -3.21
N VAL A 179 -11.65 18.35 -2.69
CA VAL A 179 -11.02 19.66 -2.47
C VAL A 179 -10.91 20.45 -3.78
N PHE A 180 -10.46 19.82 -4.86
CA PHE A 180 -10.39 20.45 -6.18
C PHE A 180 -11.78 20.81 -6.72
N MET A 181 -12.78 19.95 -6.58
CA MET A 181 -14.15 20.28 -6.98
C MET A 181 -14.69 21.52 -6.26
N VAL A 182 -14.50 21.61 -4.93
CA VAL A 182 -14.93 22.77 -4.14
C VAL A 182 -14.18 24.02 -4.56
N PHE A 183 -12.86 23.92 -4.77
CA PHE A 183 -12.03 25.02 -5.25
C PHE A 183 -12.52 25.54 -6.60
N PHE A 184 -12.66 24.66 -7.61
CA PHE A 184 -13.15 25.07 -8.93
C PHE A 184 -14.56 25.66 -8.85
N TYR A 185 -15.48 25.05 -8.09
CA TYR A 185 -16.83 25.60 -7.91
C TYR A 185 -16.81 27.01 -7.32
N ALA A 186 -16.03 27.24 -6.26
CA ALA A 186 -15.99 28.50 -5.53
C ALA A 186 -15.27 29.62 -6.29
N PHE A 187 -14.21 29.30 -7.02
CA PHE A 187 -13.32 30.29 -7.66
C PHE A 187 -13.50 30.45 -9.18
N THR A 188 -14.34 29.64 -9.85
CA THR A 188 -14.63 29.81 -11.28
C THR A 188 -16.06 30.28 -11.57
N GLY A 189 -16.25 30.99 -12.69
CA GLY A 189 -17.57 31.44 -13.17
C GLY A 189 -18.09 32.74 -12.53
N LYS A 190 -19.41 32.97 -12.62
CA LYS A 190 -20.05 34.22 -12.16
C LYS A 190 -19.95 34.36 -10.64
N LYS A 191 -19.62 35.57 -10.17
CA LYS A 191 -19.56 35.92 -8.75
C LYS A 191 -20.96 35.88 -8.16
N THR A 192 -21.22 34.92 -7.28
CA THR A 192 -22.46 34.83 -6.50
C THR A 192 -22.15 34.93 -5.01
N PRO A 193 -23.06 35.48 -4.18
CA PRO A 193 -22.85 35.57 -2.73
C PRO A 193 -22.62 34.19 -2.09
N LEU A 194 -23.24 33.13 -2.64
CA LEU A 194 -23.04 31.75 -2.18
C LEU A 194 -21.60 31.28 -2.42
N LYS A 195 -21.04 31.49 -3.62
CA LYS A 195 -19.66 31.11 -3.94
C LYS A 195 -18.64 31.86 -3.09
N ASN A 196 -18.89 33.14 -2.83
CA ASN A 196 -18.02 33.94 -1.98
C ASN A 196 -18.00 33.39 -0.53
N ARG A 197 -19.17 33.03 0.02
CA ARG A 197 -19.27 32.42 1.35
C ARG A 197 -18.55 31.06 1.40
N THR A 198 -18.71 30.22 0.37
CA THR A 198 -18.03 28.93 0.28
C THR A 198 -16.51 29.10 0.15
N ALA A 199 -16.04 30.06 -0.64
CA ALA A 199 -14.61 30.37 -0.79
C ALA A 199 -13.98 30.76 0.56
N ILE A 200 -14.64 31.63 1.31
CA ILE A 200 -14.18 32.07 2.64
C ILE A 200 -14.07 30.87 3.60
N ILE A 201 -15.12 30.05 3.71
CA ILE A 201 -15.12 28.86 4.58
C ILE A 201 -14.01 27.90 4.17
N PHE A 202 -13.87 27.63 2.87
CA PHE A 202 -12.84 26.76 2.33
C PHE A 202 -11.43 27.27 2.64
N SER A 203 -11.17 28.58 2.48
CA SER A 203 -9.88 29.19 2.82
C SER A 203 -9.55 29.00 4.30
N TYR A 204 -10.50 29.21 5.21
CA TYR A 204 -10.27 28.96 6.64
C TYR A 204 -9.98 27.49 6.95
N CYS A 205 -10.66 26.54 6.29
CA CYS A 205 -10.38 25.11 6.46
C CYS A 205 -8.96 24.75 6.00
N VAL A 206 -8.53 25.23 4.83
CA VAL A 206 -7.18 24.97 4.30
C VAL A 206 -6.12 25.58 5.21
N ILE A 207 -6.30 26.84 5.64
CA ILE A 207 -5.39 27.50 6.58
C ILE A 207 -5.30 26.70 7.90
N GLY A 208 -6.44 26.25 8.44
CA GLY A 208 -6.47 25.43 9.64
C GLY A 208 -5.70 24.11 9.49
N ILE A 209 -5.88 23.40 8.37
CA ILE A 209 -5.14 22.16 8.08
C ILE A 209 -3.63 22.46 7.98
N PHE A 210 -3.22 23.50 7.25
CA PHE A 210 -1.80 23.86 7.11
C PHE A 210 -1.17 24.38 8.40
N LEU A 211 -1.94 24.86 9.37
CA LEU A 211 -1.45 25.22 10.71
C LEU A 211 -1.33 23.99 11.63
N ILE A 212 -2.29 23.07 11.57
CA ILE A 212 -2.36 21.89 12.44
C ILE A 212 -1.39 20.80 11.95
N LEU A 213 -1.25 20.60 10.64
CA LEU A 213 -0.46 19.52 10.07
C LEU A 213 1.03 19.57 10.46
N PRO A 214 1.74 20.73 10.41
CA PRO A 214 3.11 20.84 10.89
C PRO A 214 3.22 20.67 12.41
N LEU A 215 2.17 21.01 13.15
CA LEU A 215 2.12 20.84 14.60
C LEU A 215 1.97 19.37 14.99
N LEU A 216 1.22 18.60 14.20
CA LEU A 216 1.04 17.16 14.35
C LEU A 216 2.16 16.34 13.69
N ALA A 217 2.94 16.92 12.77
CA ALA A 217 4.02 16.24 12.07
C ALA A 217 5.02 15.55 13.02
N PRO A 218 5.46 16.15 14.15
CA PRO A 218 6.32 15.44 15.10
C PRO A 218 5.64 14.26 15.82
N VAL A 219 4.31 14.20 15.88
CA VAL A 219 3.58 13.07 16.48
C VAL A 219 3.30 12.00 15.42
N LEU A 220 3.09 12.40 14.17
CA LEU A 220 2.73 11.51 13.06
C LEU A 220 3.93 10.97 12.27
N LEU A 221 5.02 11.73 12.18
CA LEU A 221 6.23 11.41 11.41
C LEU A 221 7.42 11.01 12.27
N VAL A 222 7.36 11.19 13.60
CA VAL A 222 8.33 10.54 14.47
C VAL A 222 7.94 9.07 14.52
N PRO A 223 8.77 8.17 13.97
CA PRO A 223 8.49 6.77 14.15
C PRO A 223 8.56 6.48 15.65
N ASN A 224 7.76 5.53 16.14
CA ASN A 224 7.88 4.99 17.50
C ASN A 224 9.31 4.46 17.83
N ASP A 225 10.23 4.48 16.86
CA ASP A 225 11.66 4.18 16.90
C ASP A 225 12.49 4.86 18.00
N ARG A 226 12.02 5.90 18.68
CA ARG A 226 12.78 6.46 19.82
C ARG A 226 12.94 5.45 20.97
N ARG A 227 12.06 4.46 21.11
CA ARG A 227 12.28 3.35 22.05
C ARG A 227 13.20 2.26 21.48
N GLY A 228 13.31 2.14 20.16
CA GLY A 228 14.20 1.17 19.50
C GLY A 228 15.68 1.55 19.55
N MET A 229 16.02 2.84 19.39
CA MET A 229 17.42 3.29 19.37
C MET A 229 18.10 3.33 20.75
N ILE A 230 17.34 3.49 21.84
CA ILE A 230 17.92 3.50 23.20
C ILE A 230 18.18 2.06 23.70
N ALA A 231 17.49 1.06 23.16
CA ALA A 231 17.55 -0.32 23.64
C ALA A 231 18.36 -1.29 22.74
N LYS A 232 18.74 -0.91 21.52
CA LYS A 232 19.36 -1.85 20.56
C LYS A 232 20.65 -1.31 19.94
N PRO A 233 21.84 -1.80 20.32
CA PRO A 233 22.99 -1.71 19.44
C PRO A 233 22.67 -2.52 18.16
N VAL A 234 22.76 -1.87 17.00
CA VAL A 234 22.60 -2.52 15.69
C VAL A 234 23.82 -3.42 15.46
N GLY A 235 23.78 -4.63 16.01
CA GLY A 235 24.74 -5.68 15.73
C GLY A 235 24.46 -6.24 14.35
N LEU A 236 25.25 -5.83 13.35
CA LEU A 236 25.20 -6.39 12.00
C LEU A 236 25.77 -7.81 12.05
N VAL A 237 24.92 -8.80 12.31
CA VAL A 237 25.33 -10.21 12.31
C VAL A 237 25.39 -10.69 10.85
N LEU A 238 26.58 -10.61 10.28
CA LEU A 238 26.91 -11.30 9.03
C LEU A 238 26.95 -12.81 9.30
N THR A 239 25.86 -13.52 9.06
CA THR A 239 25.90 -14.98 8.94
C THR A 239 26.64 -15.34 7.66
N ARG A 240 27.84 -15.91 7.81
CA ARG A 240 28.74 -16.34 6.73
C ARG A 240 28.00 -17.19 5.70
N ILE A 241 27.92 -16.70 4.47
CA ILE A 241 27.47 -17.47 3.31
C ILE A 241 28.70 -18.19 2.74
N GLY A 242 28.72 -19.52 2.82
CA GLY A 242 29.73 -20.38 2.19
C GLY A 242 30.25 -21.47 3.12
N SER A 243 29.92 -22.72 2.80
CA SER A 243 30.59 -23.91 3.35
C SER A 243 32.04 -23.98 2.84
N PRO A 244 33.02 -24.30 3.68
CA PRO A 244 34.37 -24.60 3.21
C PRO A 244 34.34 -25.89 2.39
N GLN A 245 34.75 -25.80 1.12
CA GLN A 245 35.35 -26.92 0.41
C GLN A 245 36.87 -26.83 0.57
#